data_AF-A0A0V0HXR2-F1
#
_entry.id   AF-A0A0V0HXR2-F1
#
_cell.length_a   1.000
_cell.length_b   1.000
_cell.length_c   1.000
_cell.angle_alpha   90.00
_cell.angle_beta   90.00
_cell.angle_gamma   90.00
#
_symmetry.space_group_name_H-M   'P 1'
#
loop_
_entity.id
_entity.type
_entity.pdbx_description
1 polymer ?
#
loop_
_entity_poly.entity_id
_entity_poly.type
_entity_poly.pdbx_seq_one_letter_code
_entity_poly.pdbx_strand_id
1 'polypeptide(L)'
;MRFVAMKFRNSKGKKKSESDDEMKDDGYESVSSDEDDVGGGGRGGGEATWQPSIEGFLKYLVDSKLVFSTIERIVDESSDVSYAYFRRTGLERTECILKDLEWFGQQGHEIPEPSIPGVTYANYLEELAEKTPRLFLSHFYNIYFSHIAGGQVIAKKAFERLLEEKELEFYKWEGDEEKLLRDVRDSFNMLAKHWSRDDKNKSLREVTKAFRFMGQIVRLIIL
;
A
#
# COMPACT_ATOMS: atom_id res chain seq x y z
N MET A 1 10.34 -19.56 2.24
CA MET A 1 10.62 -19.15 0.83
C MET A 1 11.13 -17.72 0.85
N ARG A 2 11.95 -17.28 -0.10
CA ARG A 2 12.42 -15.88 -0.19
C ARG A 2 11.41 -15.04 -0.98
N PHE A 3 11.20 -13.79 -0.59
CA PHE A 3 10.42 -12.84 -1.38
C PHE A 3 11.23 -12.41 -2.61
N VAL A 4 10.59 -12.39 -3.79
CA VAL A 4 11.17 -11.85 -5.02
C VAL A 4 10.65 -10.43 -5.21
N ALA A 5 11.51 -9.43 -5.05
CA ALA A 5 11.16 -8.04 -5.32
C ALA A 5 11.06 -7.81 -6.84
N MET A 6 9.95 -7.21 -7.31
CA MET A 6 9.81 -6.83 -8.71
C MET A 6 10.78 -5.69 -9.06
N LYS A 7 11.78 -6.00 -9.89
CA LYS A 7 12.79 -5.05 -10.35
C LYS A 7 12.28 -4.28 -11.57
N PHE A 8 11.78 -3.06 -11.36
CA PHE A 8 11.40 -2.16 -12.46
C PHE A 8 12.59 -1.93 -13.42
N ARG A 9 12.35 -2.13 -14.72
CA ARG A 9 13.38 -2.00 -15.77
C ARG A 9 13.43 -0.54 -16.26
N ASN A 10 14.56 0.13 -16.01
CA ASN A 10 14.82 1.47 -16.54
C ASN A 10 15.32 1.39 -17.99
N SER A 11 14.68 2.07 -18.93
CA SER A 11 14.89 1.93 -20.39
C SER A 11 15.66 3.12 -21.01
N LYS A 12 16.99 3.11 -20.91
CA LYS A 12 17.88 3.96 -21.71
C LYS A 12 19.12 3.21 -22.20
N GLY A 13 19.52 3.48 -23.45
CA GLY A 13 20.86 3.18 -23.96
C GLY A 13 21.11 1.76 -24.47
N LYS A 14 20.95 1.54 -25.79
CA LYS A 14 21.33 0.31 -26.49
C LYS A 14 22.78 0.40 -26.97
N LYS A 15 23.71 -0.39 -26.41
CA LYS A 15 25.01 -0.78 -27.00
C LYS A 15 25.33 -2.23 -26.64
N LYS A 16 26.15 -2.89 -27.46
CA LYS A 16 26.33 -4.35 -27.50
C LYS A 16 27.81 -4.71 -27.65
N SER A 17 28.25 -5.76 -26.96
CA SER A 17 29.45 -6.54 -27.26
C SER A 17 29.34 -7.91 -26.59
N GLU A 18 29.58 -8.98 -27.34
CA GLU A 18 29.88 -10.34 -26.84
C GLU A 18 31.13 -10.34 -25.92
N SER A 19 31.45 -11.35 -25.10
CA SER A 19 31.36 -12.81 -25.34
C SER A 19 31.40 -13.68 -24.06
N ASP A 20 30.76 -14.86 -24.14
CA ASP A 20 31.10 -16.20 -23.63
C ASP A 20 31.54 -16.40 -22.14
N ASP A 21 30.99 -17.33 -21.33
CA ASP A 21 29.76 -18.16 -21.46
C ASP A 21 29.10 -18.34 -20.03
N GLU A 22 28.73 -19.48 -19.40
CA GLU A 22 28.80 -20.94 -19.64
C GLU A 22 27.57 -21.68 -19.03
N MET A 23 27.11 -22.73 -19.70
CA MET A 23 26.32 -23.90 -19.21
C MET A 23 25.55 -23.80 -17.87
N LYS A 24 24.20 -23.81 -17.94
CA LYS A 24 23.43 -25.07 -17.83
C LYS A 24 21.93 -24.93 -18.17
N ASP A 25 21.40 -26.02 -18.70
CA ASP A 25 20.00 -26.26 -19.08
C ASP A 25 19.15 -26.69 -17.86
N ASP A 26 17.86 -26.38 -17.93
CA ASP A 26 16.73 -26.99 -17.21
C ASP A 26 15.45 -26.28 -17.72
N GLY A 27 14.95 -26.73 -18.87
CA GLY A 27 13.95 -26.00 -19.68
C GLY A 27 12.55 -25.81 -19.06
N TYR A 28 11.89 -24.73 -19.46
CA TYR A 28 10.44 -24.54 -19.33
C TYR A 28 9.87 -24.05 -20.67
N GLU A 29 8.74 -24.60 -21.10
CA GLU A 29 8.18 -24.33 -22.43
C GLU A 29 7.61 -22.90 -22.53
N SER A 30 8.02 -22.17 -23.56
CA SER A 30 7.42 -20.90 -23.96
C SER A 30 6.30 -21.16 -24.97
N VAL A 31 5.06 -21.27 -24.49
CA VAL A 31 3.89 -21.25 -25.38
C VAL A 31 3.73 -19.84 -25.94
N SER A 32 4.10 -19.63 -27.20
CA SER A 32 3.78 -18.41 -27.93
C SER A 32 2.32 -18.41 -28.41
N SER A 33 1.78 -17.22 -28.63
CA SER A 33 0.48 -17.02 -29.27
C SER A 33 0.49 -15.71 -30.05
N ASP A 34 1.32 -15.68 -31.08
CA ASP A 34 1.07 -14.90 -32.30
C ASP A 34 -0.09 -15.62 -33.05
N GLU A 35 -0.96 -15.00 -33.85
CA GLU A 35 -1.07 -13.61 -34.35
C GLU A 35 -2.45 -13.02 -33.87
N ASP A 36 -2.92 -11.80 -34.17
CA ASP A 36 -3.20 -11.21 -35.49
C ASP A 36 -2.89 -9.69 -35.53
N ASP A 37 -2.40 -9.22 -36.69
CA ASP A 37 -2.34 -7.79 -37.03
C ASP A 37 -3.63 -7.34 -37.75
N VAL A 38 -4.27 -6.28 -37.24
CA VAL A 38 -5.28 -5.50 -37.98
C VAL A 38 -5.04 -4.00 -37.75
N GLY A 39 -4.18 -3.41 -38.59
CA GLY A 39 -3.95 -1.96 -38.60
C GLY A 39 -5.21 -1.14 -38.88
N GLY A 40 -5.61 -0.30 -37.94
CA GLY A 40 -6.76 0.62 -38.07
C GLY A 40 -6.51 1.94 -37.33
N GLY A 41 -5.85 2.90 -37.97
CA GLY A 41 -5.40 4.14 -37.33
C GLY A 41 -6.54 5.12 -37.01
N GLY A 42 -6.57 5.67 -35.79
CA GLY A 42 -7.55 6.69 -35.43
C GLY A 42 -7.40 7.32 -34.05
N ARG A 43 -6.87 8.56 -34.04
CA ARG A 43 -6.92 9.58 -32.96
C ARG A 43 -6.16 9.23 -31.67
N GLY A 44 -5.27 10.14 -31.27
CA GLY A 44 -4.65 10.08 -29.95
C GLY A 44 -5.69 10.35 -28.86
N GLY A 45 -6.00 9.33 -28.06
CA GLY A 45 -6.44 9.58 -26.69
C GLY A 45 -5.29 10.23 -25.95
N GLY A 46 -5.48 11.45 -25.45
CA GLY A 46 -4.44 12.13 -24.69
C GLY A 46 -4.09 11.30 -23.46
N GLU A 47 -2.79 11.13 -23.18
CA GLU A 47 -2.36 10.61 -21.89
C GLU A 47 -2.98 11.51 -20.80
N ALA A 48 -3.79 10.93 -19.92
CA ALA A 48 -4.39 11.66 -18.81
C ALA A 48 -3.26 12.09 -17.86
N THR A 49 -2.73 13.30 -18.09
CA THR A 49 -1.51 13.78 -17.45
C THR A 49 -1.62 13.63 -15.95
N TRP A 50 -0.74 12.83 -15.34
CA TRP A 50 -0.73 12.60 -13.89
C TRP A 50 -0.46 13.93 -13.17
N GLN A 51 -1.54 14.58 -12.74
CA GLN A 51 -1.57 15.87 -12.06
C GLN A 51 -2.32 15.68 -10.75
N PRO A 52 -1.66 15.87 -9.59
CA PRO A 52 -2.33 15.84 -8.30
C PRO A 52 -3.12 17.13 -8.06
N SER A 53 -4.10 17.10 -7.16
CA SER A 53 -4.81 18.28 -6.67
C SER A 53 -4.79 18.34 -5.14
N ILE A 54 -4.90 19.54 -4.54
CA ILE A 54 -5.02 19.68 -3.07
C ILE A 54 -6.26 18.95 -2.56
N GLU A 55 -7.41 19.11 -3.24
CA GLU A 55 -8.68 18.46 -2.90
C GLU A 55 -8.56 16.92 -2.93
N GLY A 56 -7.95 16.37 -3.99
CA GLY A 56 -7.69 14.94 -4.13
C GLY A 56 -6.70 14.41 -3.09
N PHE A 57 -5.67 15.20 -2.76
CA PHE A 57 -4.72 14.86 -1.71
C PHE A 57 -5.35 14.88 -0.31
N LEU A 58 -6.26 15.81 -0.04
CA LEU A 58 -7.02 15.86 1.21
C LEU A 58 -7.97 14.67 1.34
N LYS A 59 -8.71 14.29 0.29
CA LYS A 59 -9.50 13.04 0.26
C LYS A 59 -8.62 11.82 0.53
N TYR A 60 -7.44 11.74 -0.08
CA TYR A 60 -6.46 10.68 0.18
C TYR A 60 -6.00 10.63 1.64
N LEU A 61 -5.70 11.77 2.27
CA LEU A 61 -5.33 11.82 3.68
C LEU A 61 -6.49 11.42 4.60
N VAL A 62 -7.70 11.91 4.36
CA VAL A 62 -8.89 11.58 5.18
C VAL A 62 -9.24 10.10 5.09
N ASP A 63 -9.28 9.52 3.89
CA ASP A 63 -9.53 8.09 3.68
C ASP A 63 -8.42 7.22 4.28
N SER A 64 -7.16 7.66 4.17
CA SER A 64 -6.02 6.99 4.82
C SER A 64 -6.15 7.04 6.34
N LYS A 65 -6.47 8.21 6.92
CA LYS A 65 -6.69 8.39 8.36
C LYS A 65 -7.79 7.46 8.86
N LEU A 66 -8.91 7.37 8.14
CA LEU A 66 -10.00 6.46 8.51
C LEU A 66 -9.48 5.02 8.60
N VAL A 67 -8.84 4.52 7.54
CA VAL A 67 -8.29 3.15 7.49
C VAL A 67 -7.26 2.88 8.59
N PHE A 68 -6.32 3.81 8.83
CA PHE A 68 -5.34 3.68 9.92
C PHE A 68 -6.02 3.67 11.28
N SER A 69 -6.91 4.62 11.55
CA SER A 69 -7.65 4.67 12.83
C SER A 69 -8.52 3.44 13.07
N THR A 70 -9.11 2.85 12.03
CA THR A 70 -9.84 1.58 12.12
C THR A 70 -8.92 0.44 12.53
N ILE A 71 -7.78 0.23 11.86
CA ILE A 71 -6.89 -0.90 12.22
C ILE A 71 -6.21 -0.71 13.58
N GLU A 72 -5.86 0.53 13.94
CA GLU A 72 -5.24 0.90 15.22
C GLU A 72 -6.22 0.71 16.39
N ARG A 73 -7.46 1.19 16.25
CA ARG A 73 -8.53 0.99 17.23
C ARG A 73 -8.82 -0.49 17.45
N ILE A 74 -8.98 -1.26 16.37
CA ILE A 74 -9.28 -2.70 16.44
C ILE A 74 -8.21 -3.47 17.22
N VAL A 75 -6.91 -3.15 17.03
CA VAL A 75 -5.85 -3.86 17.78
C VAL A 75 -5.79 -3.46 19.25
N ASP A 76 -5.96 -2.19 19.62
CA ASP A 76 -5.86 -1.72 21.02
C ASP A 76 -7.10 -2.07 21.86
N GLU A 77 -8.31 -1.97 21.31
CA GLU A 77 -9.58 -2.26 22.02
C GLU A 77 -9.87 -3.75 22.22
N SER A 78 -9.27 -4.64 21.41
CA SER A 78 -9.57 -6.08 21.43
C SER A 78 -9.23 -6.76 22.76
N SER A 79 -9.94 -7.84 23.09
CA SER A 79 -9.59 -8.77 24.18
C SER A 79 -8.79 -10.00 23.71
N ASP A 80 -8.57 -10.17 22.40
CA ASP A 80 -7.81 -11.28 21.83
C ASP A 80 -6.30 -11.09 22.08
N VAL A 81 -5.70 -12.03 22.82
CA VAL A 81 -4.27 -12.03 23.18
C VAL A 81 -3.33 -12.07 21.96
N SER A 82 -3.81 -12.48 20.78
CA SER A 82 -3.04 -12.44 19.54
C SER A 82 -2.86 -11.01 19.01
N TYR A 83 -3.76 -10.07 19.33
CA TYR A 83 -3.65 -8.67 18.91
C TYR A 83 -2.68 -7.86 19.77
N ALA A 84 -2.29 -8.36 20.95
CA ALA A 84 -1.36 -7.68 21.85
C ALA A 84 0.01 -7.36 21.23
N TYR A 85 0.48 -8.20 20.29
CA TYR A 85 1.74 -8.01 19.55
C TYR A 85 1.68 -6.92 18.46
N PHE A 86 0.50 -6.34 18.21
CA PHE A 86 0.26 -5.36 17.15
C PHE A 86 -0.17 -3.98 17.70
N ARG A 87 -0.08 -3.78 19.01
CA ARG A 87 -0.33 -2.48 19.67
C ARG A 87 0.98 -1.71 19.83
N ARG A 88 0.94 -0.40 19.57
CA ARG A 88 2.03 0.54 19.90
C ARG A 88 3.35 0.09 19.28
N THR A 89 3.24 -0.30 18.01
CA THR A 89 4.30 -0.82 17.15
C THR A 89 5.29 0.25 16.70
N GLY A 90 4.97 1.53 16.91
CA GLY A 90 5.69 2.68 16.37
C GLY A 90 5.37 2.95 14.90
N LEU A 91 4.50 2.12 14.29
CA LEU A 91 4.05 2.30 12.90
C LEU A 91 2.78 3.15 12.81
N GLU A 92 2.03 3.29 13.90
CA GLU A 92 0.73 3.98 13.97
C GLU A 92 0.79 5.36 13.30
N ARG A 93 -0.22 5.69 12.47
CA ARG A 93 -0.25 6.86 11.58
C ARG A 93 -1.38 7.84 11.86
N THR A 94 -2.43 7.48 12.60
CA THR A 94 -3.60 8.37 12.81
C THR A 94 -3.21 9.76 13.30
N GLU A 95 -2.37 9.84 14.34
CA GLU A 95 -1.88 11.09 14.92
C GLU A 95 -0.98 11.91 13.99
N CYS A 96 -0.25 11.24 13.10
CA CYS A 96 0.56 11.91 12.08
C CYS A 96 -0.33 12.56 11.02
N ILE A 97 -1.34 11.84 10.52
CA ILE A 97 -2.27 12.36 9.51
C ILE A 97 -3.15 13.48 10.09
N LEU A 98 -3.55 13.39 11.37
CA LEU A 98 -4.25 14.46 12.08
C LEU A 98 -3.49 15.78 12.03
N LYS A 99 -2.20 15.78 12.40
CA LYS A 99 -1.34 16.98 12.38
C LYS A 99 -1.21 17.59 10.98
N ASP A 100 -1.12 16.76 9.95
CA ASP A 100 -1.07 17.24 8.56
C ASP A 100 -2.41 17.84 8.10
N LEU A 101 -3.54 17.23 8.46
CA LEU A 101 -4.88 17.76 8.17
C LEU A 101 -5.16 19.07 8.94
N GLU A 102 -4.76 19.16 10.20
CA GLU A 102 -4.82 20.40 10.99
C GLU A 102 -4.00 21.51 10.35
N TRP A 103 -2.79 21.21 9.86
CA TRP A 103 -1.95 22.16 9.13
C TRP A 103 -2.61 22.66 7.84
N PHE A 104 -3.23 21.77 7.05
CA PHE A 104 -4.01 22.16 5.87
C PHE A 104 -5.21 23.05 6.23
N GLY A 105 -5.92 22.74 7.31
CA GLY A 105 -7.01 23.58 7.82
C GLY A 105 -6.54 24.97 8.26
N GLN A 106 -5.33 25.07 8.84
CA GLN A 106 -4.69 26.36 9.17
C GLN A 106 -4.27 27.17 7.93
N GLN A 107 -4.04 26.52 6.78
CA GLN A 107 -3.85 27.22 5.50
C GLN A 107 -5.19 27.66 4.85
N GLY A 108 -6.33 27.36 5.48
CA GLY A 108 -7.66 27.73 4.99
C GLY A 108 -8.29 26.73 4.03
N HIS A 109 -7.78 25.50 3.94
CA HIS A 109 -8.43 24.44 3.15
C HIS A 109 -9.56 23.76 3.92
N GLU A 110 -10.68 23.52 3.24
CA GLU A 110 -11.78 22.70 3.76
C GLU A 110 -11.34 21.22 3.79
N ILE A 111 -11.49 20.58 4.95
CA ILE A 111 -11.17 19.16 5.12
C ILE A 111 -12.43 18.34 4.77
N PRO A 112 -12.39 17.47 3.75
CA PRO A 112 -13.56 16.72 3.30
C PRO A 112 -13.94 15.60 4.28
N GLU A 113 -15.21 15.18 4.22
CA GLU A 113 -15.66 13.95 4.88
C GLU A 113 -15.07 12.69 4.19
N PRO A 114 -14.93 11.56 4.91
CA PRO A 114 -14.40 10.31 4.34
C PRO A 114 -15.19 9.80 3.13
N SER A 115 -14.46 9.45 2.08
CA SER A 115 -15.02 9.07 0.79
C SER A 115 -15.29 7.56 0.67
N ILE A 116 -16.01 7.17 -0.38
CA ILE A 116 -16.51 5.79 -0.55
C ILE A 116 -15.38 4.73 -0.47
N PRO A 117 -14.20 4.88 -1.12
CA PRO A 117 -13.06 3.98 -0.92
C PRO A 117 -12.66 3.75 0.55
N GLY A 118 -12.44 4.82 1.33
CA GLY A 118 -12.05 4.74 2.74
C GLY A 118 -13.11 4.07 3.60
N VAL A 119 -14.37 4.52 3.49
CA VAL A 119 -15.50 3.94 4.24
C VAL A 119 -15.72 2.47 3.88
N THR A 120 -15.65 2.11 2.59
CA THR A 120 -15.79 0.71 2.15
C THR A 120 -14.67 -0.17 2.70
N TYR A 121 -13.43 0.35 2.77
CA TYR A 121 -12.31 -0.43 3.28
C TYR A 121 -12.35 -0.56 4.81
N ALA A 122 -12.68 0.51 5.53
CA ALA A 122 -12.86 0.49 6.99
C ALA A 122 -13.93 -0.54 7.41
N ASN A 123 -15.11 -0.50 6.81
CA ASN A 123 -16.19 -1.45 7.08
C ASN A 123 -15.77 -2.91 6.80
N TYR A 124 -14.98 -3.13 5.74
CA TYR A 124 -14.45 -4.47 5.41
C TYR A 124 -13.40 -4.94 6.43
N LEU A 125 -12.59 -4.04 6.98
CA LEU A 125 -11.60 -4.35 8.02
C LEU A 125 -12.29 -4.69 9.36
N GLU A 126 -13.37 -4.00 9.71
CA GLU A 126 -14.21 -4.33 10.87
C GLU A 126 -14.90 -5.69 10.71
N GLU A 127 -15.49 -5.96 9.54
CA GLU A 127 -16.07 -7.29 9.23
C GLU A 127 -15.03 -8.42 9.33
N LEU A 128 -13.82 -8.20 8.80
CA LEU A 128 -12.74 -9.18 8.93
C LEU A 128 -12.26 -9.35 10.37
N ALA A 129 -12.25 -8.30 11.18
CA ALA A 129 -11.82 -8.36 12.57
C ALA A 129 -12.80 -9.15 13.45
N GLU A 130 -14.11 -8.97 13.24
CA GLU A 130 -15.15 -9.74 13.90
C GLU A 130 -15.12 -11.22 13.47
N LYS A 131 -15.18 -11.47 12.15
CA LYS A 131 -15.50 -12.81 11.63
C LYS A 131 -14.26 -13.67 11.38
N THR A 132 -13.13 -13.07 11.03
CA THR A 132 -11.91 -13.80 10.68
C THR A 132 -10.60 -13.06 11.06
N PRO A 133 -10.27 -12.93 12.35
CA PRO A 133 -9.08 -12.21 12.86
C PRO A 133 -7.76 -12.42 12.09
N ARG A 134 -7.51 -13.65 11.61
CA ARG A 134 -6.32 -14.01 10.80
C ARG A 134 -6.23 -13.26 9.47
N LEU A 135 -7.37 -12.93 8.86
CA LEU A 135 -7.48 -12.17 7.62
C LEU A 135 -7.37 -10.67 7.88
N PHE A 136 -7.95 -10.18 8.97
CA PHE A 136 -7.72 -8.80 9.45
C PHE A 136 -6.24 -8.53 9.68
N LEU A 137 -5.52 -9.41 10.41
CA LEU A 137 -4.08 -9.27 10.62
C LEU A 137 -3.28 -9.33 9.30
N SER A 138 -3.77 -10.07 8.30
CA SER A 138 -3.20 -10.09 6.95
C SER A 138 -3.33 -8.72 6.26
N HIS A 139 -4.46 -8.03 6.47
CA HIS A 139 -4.64 -6.66 5.99
C HIS A 139 -3.80 -5.65 6.79
N PHE A 140 -3.79 -5.71 8.13
CA PHE A 140 -2.97 -4.88 9.01
C PHE A 140 -1.51 -4.83 8.54
N TYR A 141 -0.88 -6.00 8.37
CA TYR A 141 0.50 -6.07 7.89
C TYR A 141 0.68 -5.46 6.48
N ASN A 142 -0.24 -5.75 5.55
CA ASN A 142 -0.13 -5.24 4.18
C ASN A 142 -0.38 -3.73 4.07
N ILE A 143 -1.17 -3.12 4.96
CA ILE A 143 -1.37 -1.67 5.03
C ILE A 143 -0.06 -0.97 5.39
N TYR A 144 0.58 -1.36 6.50
CA TYR A 144 1.87 -0.79 6.90
C TYR A 144 2.99 -1.12 5.90
N PHE A 145 3.06 -2.36 5.41
CA PHE A 145 4.03 -2.75 4.38
C PHE A 145 3.88 -1.90 3.10
N SER A 146 2.65 -1.71 2.62
CA SER A 146 2.41 -0.90 1.42
C SER A 146 2.73 0.57 1.66
N HIS A 147 2.40 1.14 2.83
CA HIS A 147 2.72 2.54 3.16
C HIS A 147 4.24 2.78 3.12
N ILE A 148 4.99 1.95 3.83
CA ILE A 148 6.46 2.07 3.99
C ILE A 148 7.19 1.76 2.67
N ALA A 149 6.93 0.60 2.07
CA ALA A 149 7.73 0.09 0.95
C ALA A 149 7.42 0.71 -0.43
N GLY A 150 6.41 1.57 -0.54
CA GLY A 150 6.08 2.21 -1.82
C GLY A 150 5.01 3.31 -1.80
N GLY A 151 4.09 3.30 -0.82
CA GLY A 151 3.00 4.28 -0.69
C GLY A 151 3.53 5.71 -0.58
N GLN A 152 4.62 5.91 0.18
CA GLN A 152 5.31 7.20 0.26
C GLN A 152 5.68 7.77 -1.13
N VAL A 153 6.09 6.94 -2.09
CA VAL A 153 6.74 7.41 -3.34
C VAL A 153 5.76 8.12 -4.27
N ILE A 154 4.50 7.68 -4.32
CA ILE A 154 3.47 8.33 -5.15
C ILE A 154 2.99 9.60 -4.47
N ALA A 155 2.73 9.53 -3.16
CA ALA A 155 2.11 10.62 -2.41
C ALA A 155 3.09 11.74 -2.03
N LYS A 156 4.37 11.44 -1.74
CA LYS A 156 5.42 12.47 -1.63
C LYS A 156 5.58 13.23 -2.95
N LYS A 157 5.71 12.53 -4.09
CA LYS A 157 5.78 13.17 -5.42
C LYS A 157 4.52 13.94 -5.83
N ALA A 158 3.38 13.61 -5.25
CA ALA A 158 2.16 14.39 -5.42
C ALA A 158 2.23 15.67 -4.58
N PHE A 159 2.60 15.56 -3.30
CA PHE A 159 2.75 16.68 -2.39
C PHE A 159 3.85 17.66 -2.83
N GLU A 160 5.04 17.16 -3.23
CA GLU A 160 6.16 17.93 -3.78
C GLU A 160 5.75 18.83 -4.97
N ARG A 161 4.73 18.43 -5.74
CA ARG A 161 4.19 19.21 -6.87
C ARG A 161 3.10 20.21 -6.48
N LEU A 162 2.58 20.10 -5.26
CA LEU A 162 1.51 20.95 -4.73
C LEU A 162 2.08 22.00 -3.76
N LEU A 163 3.07 21.63 -2.96
CA LEU A 163 3.60 22.38 -1.82
C LEU A 163 5.08 22.01 -1.60
N GLU A 164 6.01 22.91 -1.91
CA GLU A 164 7.46 22.62 -1.83
C GLU A 164 8.04 22.74 -0.40
N GLU A 165 7.37 23.43 0.54
CA GLU A 165 7.98 23.87 1.82
C GLU A 165 7.61 23.05 3.07
N LYS A 166 6.78 21.99 2.96
CA LYS A 166 6.33 21.17 4.11
C LYS A 166 6.70 19.70 3.95
N GLU A 167 7.36 19.12 4.95
CA GLU A 167 7.41 17.66 5.09
C GLU A 167 6.20 17.18 5.87
N LEU A 168 5.41 16.25 5.31
CA LEU A 168 4.25 15.64 5.98
C LEU A 168 4.67 14.71 7.14
N GLU A 169 4.01 14.84 8.29
CA GLU A 169 4.21 13.98 9.46
C GLU A 169 3.82 12.52 9.18
N PHE A 170 2.86 12.30 8.28
CA PHE A 170 2.42 10.98 7.82
C PHE A 170 3.59 10.09 7.32
N TYR A 171 4.66 10.71 6.82
CA TYR A 171 5.88 10.05 6.35
C TYR A 171 7.12 10.32 7.21
N LYS A 172 6.94 10.52 8.53
CA LYS A 172 8.01 10.57 9.54
C LYS A 172 7.79 9.52 10.62
N TRP A 173 8.87 8.90 11.10
CA TRP A 173 8.83 7.83 12.10
C TRP A 173 9.83 8.09 13.24
N GLU A 174 9.48 7.63 14.44
CA GLU A 174 10.36 7.65 15.60
C GLU A 174 11.28 6.41 15.62
N GLY A 175 12.13 6.29 14.59
CA GLY A 175 13.10 5.19 14.44
C GLY A 175 13.22 4.64 13.01
N ASP A 176 13.86 3.48 12.88
CA ASP A 176 13.95 2.69 11.63
C ASP A 176 12.59 2.02 11.34
N GLU A 177 11.81 2.59 10.42
CA GLU A 177 10.48 2.10 10.08
C GLU A 177 10.51 0.71 9.43
N GLU A 178 11.59 0.40 8.71
CA GLU A 178 11.87 -0.93 8.16
C GLU A 178 12.19 -1.94 9.26
N LYS A 179 12.75 -1.54 10.42
CA LYS A 179 12.85 -2.40 11.61
C LYS A 179 11.50 -2.64 12.24
N LEU A 180 10.73 -1.59 12.51
CA LEU A 180 9.41 -1.72 13.12
C LEU A 180 8.50 -2.64 12.26
N LEU A 181 8.59 -2.52 10.93
CA LEU A 181 7.92 -3.41 9.97
C LEU A 181 8.45 -4.86 9.97
N ARG A 182 9.75 -5.08 10.24
CA ARG A 182 10.31 -6.43 10.47
C ARG A 182 9.79 -7.04 11.77
N ASP A 183 9.76 -6.28 12.85
CA ASP A 183 9.32 -6.75 14.18
C ASP A 183 7.81 -7.11 14.17
N VAL A 184 6.99 -6.35 13.45
CA VAL A 184 5.57 -6.68 13.15
C VAL A 184 5.44 -7.91 12.24
N ARG A 185 6.28 -8.03 11.20
CA ARG A 185 6.30 -9.21 10.30
C ARG A 185 6.61 -10.49 11.06
N ASP A 186 7.54 -10.46 12.00
CA ASP A 186 7.94 -11.64 12.76
C ASP A 186 6.92 -12.01 13.85
N SER A 187 6.24 -11.03 14.44
CA SER A 187 5.04 -11.25 15.27
C SER A 187 3.92 -11.95 14.47
N PHE A 188 3.65 -11.49 13.25
CA PHE A 188 2.70 -12.14 12.32
C PHE A 188 3.15 -13.56 11.95
N ASN A 189 4.43 -13.76 11.60
CA ASN A 189 5.00 -15.08 11.31
C ASN A 189 4.88 -16.04 12.50
N MET A 190 5.04 -15.57 13.74
CA MET A 190 4.90 -16.36 14.96
C MET A 190 3.47 -16.90 15.12
N LEU A 191 2.44 -16.05 15.00
CA LEU A 191 1.05 -16.50 15.02
C LEU A 191 0.75 -17.45 13.85
N ALA A 192 1.24 -17.13 12.65
CA ALA A 192 1.04 -17.93 11.47
C ALA A 192 1.61 -19.35 11.58
N LYS A 193 2.59 -19.63 12.46
CA LYS A 193 3.06 -21.01 12.72
C LYS A 193 1.91 -21.95 13.08
N HIS A 194 0.95 -21.47 13.87
CA HIS A 194 -0.18 -22.25 14.39
C HIS A 194 -1.38 -22.33 13.43
N TRP A 195 -1.37 -21.61 12.31
CA TRP A 195 -2.48 -21.59 11.35
C TRP A 195 -2.47 -22.81 10.42
N SER A 196 -3.65 -23.26 9.98
CA SER A 196 -3.75 -24.33 8.98
C SER A 196 -3.19 -23.90 7.60
N ARG A 197 -2.97 -24.85 6.70
CA ARG A 197 -2.55 -24.56 5.32
C ARG A 197 -3.63 -23.77 4.56
N ASP A 198 -4.92 -24.03 4.83
CA ASP A 198 -6.01 -23.29 4.20
C ASP A 198 -6.11 -21.85 4.74
N ASP A 199 -5.94 -21.63 6.05
CA ASP A 199 -5.88 -20.28 6.63
C ASP A 199 -4.76 -19.43 6.00
N LYS A 200 -3.58 -20.02 5.82
CA LYS A 200 -2.45 -19.39 5.11
C LYS A 200 -2.81 -19.08 3.66
N ASN A 201 -3.44 -20.02 2.94
CA ASN A 201 -3.91 -19.80 1.58
C ASN A 201 -5.04 -18.76 1.49
N LYS A 202 -5.84 -18.55 2.54
CA LYS A 202 -6.85 -17.49 2.62
C LYS A 202 -6.18 -16.13 2.85
N SER A 203 -5.30 -16.01 3.85
CA SER A 203 -4.50 -14.80 4.11
C SER A 203 -3.73 -14.32 2.85
N LEU A 204 -3.11 -15.23 2.10
CA LEU A 204 -2.44 -14.89 0.83
C LEU A 204 -3.39 -14.34 -0.25
N ARG A 205 -4.68 -14.73 -0.26
CA ARG A 205 -5.68 -14.21 -1.20
C ARG A 205 -6.20 -12.81 -0.80
N GLU A 206 -6.13 -12.46 0.48
CA GLU A 206 -6.49 -11.12 0.97
C GLU A 206 -5.46 -10.05 0.56
N VAL A 207 -4.19 -10.43 0.33
CA VAL A 207 -3.13 -9.51 -0.14
C VAL A 207 -3.58 -8.71 -1.38
N THR A 208 -4.15 -9.38 -2.37
CA THR A 208 -4.65 -8.74 -3.60
C THR A 208 -5.82 -7.77 -3.32
N LYS A 209 -6.68 -8.08 -2.34
CA LYS A 209 -7.76 -7.17 -1.92
C LYS A 209 -7.19 -5.94 -1.22
N ALA A 210 -6.21 -6.11 -0.32
CA ALA A 210 -5.56 -5.02 0.38
C ALA A 210 -4.96 -4.02 -0.61
N PHE A 211 -4.15 -4.49 -1.56
CA PHE A 211 -3.58 -3.63 -2.60
C PHE A 211 -4.64 -3.00 -3.51
N ARG A 212 -5.77 -3.69 -3.78
CA ARG A 212 -6.90 -3.08 -4.52
C ARG A 212 -7.52 -1.91 -3.77
N PHE A 213 -7.85 -2.08 -2.49
CA PHE A 213 -8.46 -1.02 -1.67
C PHE A 213 -7.50 0.17 -1.48
N MET A 214 -6.24 -0.08 -1.12
CA MET A 214 -5.23 0.97 -1.02
C MET A 214 -5.00 1.67 -2.36
N GLY A 215 -5.02 0.94 -3.47
CA GLY A 215 -4.95 1.50 -4.82
C GLY A 215 -6.17 2.33 -5.22
N GLN A 216 -7.33 2.15 -4.61
CA GLN A 216 -8.50 3.03 -4.79
C GLN A 216 -8.31 4.33 -4.00
N ILE A 217 -7.79 4.27 -2.77
CA ILE A 217 -7.52 5.46 -1.93
C ILE A 217 -6.38 6.30 -2.53
N VAL A 218 -5.28 5.69 -2.98
CA VAL A 218 -4.15 6.39 -3.63
C VAL A 218 -4.57 7.09 -4.94
N ARG A 219 -5.61 6.61 -5.63
CA ARG A 219 -6.15 7.28 -6.83
C ARG A 219 -6.86 8.59 -6.53
N LEU A 220 -7.36 8.81 -5.31
CA LEU A 220 -8.01 10.07 -4.92
C LEU A 220 -7.09 11.28 -5.11
N ILE A 221 -5.77 11.10 -4.99
CA ILE A 221 -4.75 12.12 -5.23
C ILE A 221 -4.88 12.81 -6.60
N ILE A 222 -5.41 12.10 -7.62
CA ILE A 222 -5.42 12.50 -9.04
C ILE A 222 -6.81 12.43 -9.69
N LEU A 223 -7.88 12.43 -8.89
CA LEU A 223 -9.29 12.33 -9.32
C LEU A 223 -10.16 13.44 -8.72
#